data_AF-A0A8R2AZV1-F1
#
_entry.id   AF-A0A8R2AZV1-F1
#
_cell.length_a   1.000
_cell.length_b   1.000
_cell.length_c   1.000
_cell.angle_alpha   90.00
_cell.angle_beta   90.00
_cell.angle_gamma   90.00
#
_symmetry.space_group_name_H-M   'P 1'
#
loop_
_entity.id
_entity.type
_entity.pdbx_description
1 polymer ?
#
loop_
_entity_poly.entity_id
_entity_poly.type
_entity_poly.pdbx_seq_one_letter_code
_entity_poly.pdbx_strand_id
1 'polypeptide(L)'
;MIYGSSAKRTWSLRTNLGGQLLTSMGFDIESQGDPVQPQNMPLEDTESNACQYDSVTCYMAGDIRANALPQLTVMHTLWMREHNWLAKLLSHVNPHWDDERIFQEARKIVTASIQHITYTEWLPALLRENYTRRRGLEPSTKGYSNSYNEIIDPSVSNSFATAVLPFANFMISDTIRFVKT
;
A
#
# COMPACT_ATOMS: atom_id res chain seq x y z
N MET A 1 0.61 1.05 5.92
CA MET A 1 1.38 0.01 5.20
C MET A 1 2.39 0.58 4.20
N ILE A 2 2.02 1.52 3.32
CA ILE A 2 2.95 2.05 2.28
C ILE A 2 3.87 3.13 2.86
N TYR A 3 3.29 4.15 3.50
CA TYR A 3 3.99 5.38 3.85
C TYR A 3 4.67 5.39 5.23
N GLY A 4 4.45 4.37 6.06
CA GLY A 4 4.92 4.36 7.45
C GLY A 4 4.00 5.10 8.42
N SER A 5 4.09 4.75 9.71
CA SER A 5 3.29 5.36 10.79
C SER A 5 4.05 6.43 11.58
N SER A 6 5.32 6.68 11.26
CA SER A 6 6.16 7.71 11.88
C SER A 6 6.75 8.61 10.81
N ALA A 7 6.92 9.90 11.12
CA ALA A 7 7.51 10.86 10.19
C ALA A 7 8.88 10.42 9.69
N LYS A 8 9.72 9.87 10.58
CA LYS A 8 11.04 9.33 10.24
C LYS A 8 10.95 8.23 9.18
N ARG A 9 10.03 7.25 9.34
CA ARG A 9 9.86 6.16 8.37
C ARG A 9 9.28 6.66 7.04
N THR A 10 8.33 7.60 7.09
CA THR A 10 7.80 8.23 5.88
C THR A 10 8.90 8.93 5.07
N TRP A 11 9.73 9.72 5.75
CA TRP A 11 10.83 10.44 5.13
C TRP A 11 11.88 9.50 4.53
N SER A 12 12.21 8.42 5.23
CA SER A 12 13.19 7.45 4.74
C SER A 12 12.73 6.67 3.50
N LEU A 13 11.44 6.68 3.18
CA LEU A 13 10.87 5.99 2.01
C LEU A 13 10.76 6.90 0.78
N ARG A 14 11.09 8.18 0.90
CA ARG A 14 10.91 9.19 -0.16
C ARG A 14 12.22 9.47 -0.89
N THR A 15 12.11 9.71 -2.19
CA THR A 15 13.20 10.28 -2.99
C THR A 15 13.44 11.76 -2.66
N ASN A 16 12.42 12.44 -2.13
CA ASN A 16 12.34 13.89 -1.96
C ASN A 16 12.52 14.66 -3.29
N LEU A 17 12.16 14.00 -4.40
CA LEU A 17 12.14 14.59 -5.72
C LEU A 17 10.84 14.19 -6.46
N GLY A 18 10.09 15.19 -6.92
CA GLY A 18 8.87 14.98 -7.72
C GLY A 18 7.76 14.21 -6.99
N GLY A 19 7.77 14.21 -5.66
CA GLY A 19 6.81 13.55 -4.79
C GLY A 19 6.87 12.02 -4.81
N GLN A 20 7.97 11.42 -5.27
CA GLN A 20 8.07 9.96 -5.48
C GLN A 20 8.65 9.21 -4.27
N LEU A 21 8.21 7.97 -4.09
CA LEU A 21 8.83 6.97 -3.21
C LEU A 21 10.07 6.37 -3.85
N LEU A 22 11.02 5.96 -3.01
CA LEU A 22 12.23 5.24 -3.42
C LEU A 22 11.85 3.93 -4.11
N THR A 23 12.64 3.54 -5.10
CA THR A 23 12.51 2.27 -5.82
C THR A 23 13.89 1.68 -6.05
N SER A 24 13.98 0.35 -6.02
CA SER A 24 15.15 -0.37 -6.52
C SER A 24 14.88 -0.84 -7.95
N MET A 25 15.89 -0.77 -8.82
CA MET A 25 15.80 -1.35 -10.15
C MET A 25 15.89 -2.87 -10.01
N GLY A 26 14.93 -3.61 -10.55
CA GLY A 26 15.02 -5.06 -10.60
C GLY A 26 16.22 -5.52 -11.42
N PHE A 27 17.03 -6.42 -10.87
CA PHE A 27 18.08 -7.11 -11.62
C PHE A 27 17.45 -8.22 -12.46
N ASP A 28 16.78 -7.84 -13.56
CA ASP A 28 16.36 -8.81 -14.56
C ASP A 28 17.51 -8.99 -15.55
N ILE A 29 18.29 -10.07 -15.35
CA ILE A 29 19.38 -10.46 -16.25
C ILE A 29 18.83 -10.80 -17.65
N GLU A 30 17.54 -11.14 -17.76
CA GLU A 30 16.86 -11.48 -19.02
C GLU A 30 16.20 -10.27 -19.72
N SER A 31 16.11 -9.10 -19.08
CA SER A 31 15.48 -7.90 -19.68
C SER A 31 16.48 -7.00 -20.40
N GLN A 32 17.50 -7.57 -21.07
CA GLN A 32 18.29 -6.85 -22.07
C GLN A 32 17.41 -6.58 -23.30
N GLY A 33 16.45 -5.67 -23.17
CA GLY A 33 15.57 -5.28 -24.28
C GLY A 33 14.17 -4.79 -23.89
N ASP A 34 13.73 -4.95 -22.63
CA ASP A 34 12.42 -4.44 -22.21
C ASP A 34 12.54 -2.97 -21.72
N PRO A 35 11.87 -2.00 -22.36
CA PRO A 35 11.99 -0.57 -22.03
C PRO A 35 11.45 -0.19 -20.64
N VAL A 36 10.77 -1.10 -19.92
CA VAL A 36 10.25 -0.84 -18.57
C VAL A 36 10.89 -1.79 -17.58
N GLN A 37 12.04 -1.40 -17.03
CA GLN A 37 12.63 -2.13 -15.90
C GLN A 37 11.64 -2.14 -14.72
N PRO A 38 11.39 -3.29 -14.09
CA PRO A 38 10.44 -3.36 -12.99
C PRO A 38 10.93 -2.52 -11.81
N GLN A 39 10.11 -1.54 -11.42
CA GLN A 39 10.34 -0.75 -10.21
C GLN A 39 9.97 -1.59 -8.99
N ASN A 40 10.95 -2.10 -8.27
CA ASN A 40 10.71 -2.82 -7.03
C ASN A 40 10.80 -1.87 -5.84
N MET A 41 10.30 -2.31 -4.69
CA MET A 41 10.49 -1.57 -3.45
C MET A 41 12.00 -1.36 -3.16
N PRO A 42 12.35 -0.32 -2.41
CA PRO A 42 13.73 -0.11 -1.99
C PRO A 42 14.18 -1.29 -1.13
N LEU A 43 15.48 -1.60 -1.12
CA LEU A 43 16.03 -2.64 -0.26
C LEU A 43 16.17 -2.12 1.17
N GLU A 44 15.91 -2.97 2.16
CA GLU A 44 16.19 -2.68 3.56
C GLU A 44 17.69 -2.91 3.82
N ASP A 45 18.37 -1.86 4.27
CA ASP A 45 19.81 -1.84 4.56
C ASP A 45 20.14 -2.23 6.00
N THR A 46 19.15 -2.20 6.89
CA THR A 46 19.31 -2.54 8.30
C THR A 46 19.04 -4.02 8.57
N GLU A 47 19.84 -4.61 9.45
CA GLU A 47 19.56 -5.90 10.12
C GLU A 47 18.33 -5.77 11.02
N SER A 48 17.17 -5.59 10.41
CA SER A 48 15.90 -5.66 11.11
C SER A 48 15.46 -7.11 11.20
N ASN A 49 14.83 -7.49 12.31
CA ASN A 49 14.19 -8.80 12.49
C ASN A 49 13.05 -9.06 11.48
N ALA A 50 12.77 -8.11 10.57
CA ALA A 50 11.79 -8.25 9.51
C ALA A 50 12.31 -9.06 8.31
N CYS A 51 13.62 -9.24 8.21
CA CYS A 51 14.28 -9.95 7.14
C CYS A 51 14.80 -11.29 7.65
N GLN A 52 14.68 -12.35 6.83
CA GLN A 52 15.32 -13.61 7.18
C GLN A 52 16.85 -13.39 7.18
N TYR A 53 17.50 -13.85 8.25
CA TYR A 53 18.95 -13.81 8.38
C TYR A 53 19.57 -14.44 7.12
N ASP A 54 20.55 -13.76 6.52
CA ASP A 54 21.26 -14.16 5.28
C ASP A 54 20.50 -13.91 3.95
N SER A 55 19.34 -13.23 3.95
CA SER A 55 18.64 -12.85 2.71
C SER A 55 19.14 -11.52 2.14
N VAL A 56 19.75 -11.58 0.94
CA VAL A 56 20.31 -10.43 0.20
C VAL A 56 19.22 -9.48 -0.35
N THR A 57 17.93 -9.78 -0.20
CA THR A 57 16.85 -9.01 -0.85
C THR A 57 15.59 -8.90 0.02
N CYS A 58 15.67 -8.13 1.11
CA CYS A 58 14.51 -7.71 1.88
C CYS A 58 14.06 -6.33 1.42
N TYR A 59 12.75 -6.09 1.30
CA TYR A 59 12.23 -4.80 0.88
C TYR A 59 11.89 -3.90 2.06
N MET A 60 12.28 -2.64 1.93
CA MET A 60 11.92 -1.56 2.83
C MET A 60 10.54 -1.02 2.45
N ALA A 61 9.62 -1.00 3.43
CA ALA A 61 8.26 -0.47 3.26
C ALA A 61 7.78 0.25 4.53
N GLY A 62 6.60 0.88 4.46
CA GLY A 62 5.99 1.53 5.62
C GLY A 62 5.59 0.59 6.77
N ASP A 63 5.30 -0.68 6.48
CA ASP A 63 5.04 -1.72 7.47
C ASP A 63 6.15 -2.79 7.39
N ILE A 64 6.66 -3.19 8.55
CA ILE A 64 7.77 -4.14 8.65
C ILE A 64 7.41 -5.55 8.13
N ARG A 65 6.12 -5.88 8.07
CA ARG A 65 5.65 -7.20 7.62
C ARG A 65 5.53 -7.32 6.10
N ALA A 66 5.93 -6.29 5.35
CA ALA A 66 5.84 -6.32 3.88
C ALA A 66 6.50 -7.56 3.25
N ASN A 67 7.53 -8.12 3.90
CA ASN A 67 8.27 -9.30 3.45
C ASN A 67 7.76 -10.63 4.01
N ALA A 68 6.67 -10.64 4.79
CA ALA A 68 6.20 -11.85 5.47
C ALA A 68 5.75 -12.95 4.50
N LEU A 69 5.13 -12.56 3.37
CA LEU A 69 4.67 -13.47 2.32
C LEU A 69 4.80 -12.78 0.95
N PRO A 70 5.16 -13.51 -0.12
CA PRO A 70 5.34 -12.93 -1.46
C PRO A 70 4.11 -12.16 -1.97
N GLN A 71 2.89 -12.65 -1.69
CA GLN A 71 1.65 -11.99 -2.08
C GLN A 71 1.51 -10.61 -1.43
N LEU A 72 1.91 -10.48 -0.16
CA LEU A 72 1.91 -9.20 0.54
C LEU A 72 2.98 -8.26 -0.03
N THR A 73 4.17 -8.78 -0.32
CA THR A 73 5.24 -8.04 -0.99
C THR A 73 4.77 -7.46 -2.34
N VAL A 74 4.06 -8.25 -3.14
CA VAL A 74 3.49 -7.82 -4.42
C VAL A 74 2.48 -6.69 -4.20
N MET A 75 1.57 -6.82 -3.23
CA MET A 75 0.59 -5.77 -2.92
C MET A 75 1.26 -4.46 -2.49
N HIS A 76 2.28 -4.53 -1.64
CA HIS A 76 3.06 -3.34 -1.26
C HIS A 76 3.76 -2.69 -2.45
N THR A 77 4.36 -3.51 -3.33
CA THR A 77 5.03 -3.04 -4.54
C THR A 77 4.04 -2.36 -5.50
N LEU A 78 2.85 -2.95 -5.68
CA LEU A 78 1.79 -2.40 -6.53
C LEU A 78 1.37 -1.00 -6.06
N TRP A 79 1.09 -0.83 -4.77
CA TRP A 79 0.68 0.47 -4.24
C TRP A 79 1.80 1.52 -4.25
N MET A 80 3.05 1.10 -4.11
CA MET A 80 4.20 1.99 -4.29
C MET A 80 4.31 2.45 -5.75
N ARG A 81 4.16 1.55 -6.72
CA ARG A 81 4.17 1.88 -8.16
C ARG A 81 3.04 2.83 -8.51
N GLU A 82 1.83 2.58 -7.99
CA GLU A 82 0.67 3.45 -8.20
C GLU A 82 0.91 4.86 -7.65
N HIS A 83 1.50 4.98 -6.46
CA HIS A 83 1.87 6.28 -5.92
C HIS A 83 2.85 7.04 -6.84
N ASN A 84 3.90 6.37 -7.33
CA ASN A 84 4.88 7.00 -8.22
C ASN A 84 4.29 7.35 -9.59
N TRP A 85 3.37 6.53 -10.11
CA TRP A 85 2.64 6.83 -11.33
C TRP A 85 1.76 8.09 -11.16
N LEU A 86 0.99 8.17 -10.08
CA LEU A 86 0.19 9.35 -9.73
C LEU A 86 1.05 10.59 -9.51
N ALA A 87 2.17 10.47 -8.81
CA ALA A 87 3.09 11.60 -8.58
C ALA A 87 3.63 12.17 -9.89
N LYS A 88 4.03 11.31 -10.85
CA LYS A 88 4.44 11.73 -12.20
C LYS A 88 3.33 12.45 -12.95
N LEU A 89 2.10 11.91 -12.92
CA LEU A 89 0.95 12.52 -13.58
C LEU A 89 0.62 13.89 -12.97
N LEU A 90 0.58 13.98 -11.64
CA LEU A 90 0.29 15.21 -10.90
C LEU A 90 1.36 16.28 -11.14
N SER A 91 2.63 15.90 -11.18
CA SER A 91 3.75 16.78 -11.51
C SER A 91 3.62 17.35 -12.93
N HIS A 92 3.20 16.53 -13.89
CA HIS A 92 2.98 16.96 -15.28
C HIS A 92 1.80 17.95 -15.40
N VAL A 93 0.67 17.64 -14.75
CA VAL A 93 -0.54 18.48 -14.79
C VAL A 93 -0.38 19.76 -13.97
N ASN A 94 0.40 19.72 -12.88
CA ASN A 94 0.64 20.84 -11.98
C ASN A 94 2.16 21.15 -11.85
N PRO A 95 2.80 21.75 -12.88
CA PRO A 95 4.24 22.04 -12.85
C PRO A 95 4.67 23.02 -11.75
N HIS A 96 3.71 23.72 -11.14
CA HIS A 96 3.92 24.71 -10.08
C HIS A 96 3.90 24.08 -8.67
N TRP A 97 3.55 22.80 -8.53
CA TRP A 97 3.58 22.12 -7.25
C TRP A 97 5.00 21.71 -6.87
N ASP A 98 5.32 21.84 -5.59
CA ASP A 98 6.57 21.34 -5.02
C ASP A 98 6.49 19.83 -4.72
N ASP A 99 7.63 19.26 -4.34
CA ASP A 99 7.76 17.84 -3.99
C ASP A 99 6.74 17.40 -2.93
N GLU A 100 6.59 18.20 -1.87
CA GLU A 100 5.72 17.89 -0.74
C GLU A 100 4.26 17.87 -1.16
N ARG A 101 3.81 18.85 -1.95
CA ARG A 101 2.43 18.88 -2.43
C ARG A 101 2.12 17.68 -3.31
N ILE A 102 3.02 17.33 -4.23
CA ILE A 102 2.84 16.17 -5.12
C ILE A 102 2.76 14.89 -4.28
N PHE A 103 3.67 14.71 -3.32
CA PHE A 103 3.68 13.54 -2.44
C PHE A 103 2.36 13.39 -1.66
N GLN A 104 1.88 14.47 -1.03
CA GLN A 104 0.67 14.42 -0.21
C GLN A 104 -0.59 14.17 -1.05
N GLU A 105 -0.69 14.75 -2.24
CA GLU A 105 -1.83 14.51 -3.13
C GLU A 105 -1.82 13.09 -3.71
N ALA A 106 -0.68 12.58 -4.14
CA ALA A 106 -0.55 11.18 -4.56
C ALA A 106 -0.89 10.21 -3.41
N ARG A 107 -0.37 10.48 -2.20
CA ARG A 107 -0.69 9.70 -0.98
C ARG A 107 -2.18 9.72 -0.67
N LYS A 108 -2.84 10.87 -0.81
CA LYS A 108 -4.27 11.05 -0.56
C LYS A 108 -5.11 10.21 -1.54
N ILE A 109 -4.78 10.23 -2.83
CA ILE A 109 -5.48 9.46 -3.86
C ILE A 109 -5.31 7.95 -3.63
N VAL A 110 -4.09 7.48 -3.36
CA VAL A 110 -3.84 6.06 -3.06
C VAL A 110 -4.60 5.60 -1.81
N THR A 111 -4.58 6.42 -0.75
CA THR A 111 -5.32 6.10 0.48
C THR A 111 -6.82 6.02 0.24
N ALA A 112 -7.37 6.96 -0.53
CA ALA A 112 -8.77 6.96 -0.92
C ALA A 112 -9.13 5.73 -1.78
N SER A 113 -8.24 5.31 -2.68
CA SER A 113 -8.42 4.12 -3.53
C SER A 113 -8.49 2.84 -2.70
N ILE A 114 -7.57 2.68 -1.74
CA ILE A 114 -7.59 1.56 -0.80
C ILE A 114 -8.88 1.55 0.04
N GLN A 115 -9.28 2.71 0.56
CA GLN A 115 -10.53 2.85 1.31
C GLN A 115 -11.73 2.49 0.43
N HIS A 116 -11.78 2.97 -0.80
CA HIS A 116 -12.85 2.67 -1.74
C HIS A 116 -12.99 1.16 -1.93
N ILE A 117 -11.94 0.49 -2.42
CA ILE A 117 -11.91 -0.97 -2.63
C ILE A 117 -12.30 -1.73 -1.35
N THR A 118 -11.79 -1.29 -0.19
CA THR A 118 -12.11 -1.94 1.09
C THR A 118 -13.61 -1.89 1.40
N TYR A 119 -14.25 -0.72 1.25
CA TYR A 119 -15.64 -0.52 1.64
C TYR A 119 -16.66 -0.91 0.54
N THR A 120 -16.30 -0.82 -0.74
CA THR A 120 -17.19 -1.16 -1.86
C THR A 120 -17.10 -2.62 -2.29
N GLU A 121 -15.93 -3.24 -2.19
CA GLU A 121 -15.69 -4.58 -2.74
C GLU A 121 -15.40 -5.60 -1.64
N TRP A 122 -14.39 -5.34 -0.81
CA TRP A 122 -13.90 -6.34 0.13
C TRP A 122 -14.86 -6.59 1.30
N LEU A 123 -15.35 -5.54 1.97
CA LEU A 123 -16.28 -5.68 3.09
C LEU A 123 -17.61 -6.34 2.68
N PRO A 124 -18.26 -5.97 1.55
CA PRO A 124 -19.47 -6.66 1.11
C PRO A 124 -19.23 -8.12 0.73
N ALA A 125 -18.08 -8.46 0.12
CA ALA A 125 -17.71 -9.84 -0.15
C ALA A 125 -17.52 -10.66 1.14
N LEU A 126 -16.96 -10.05 2.18
CA LEU A 126 -16.69 -10.69 3.46
C LEU A 126 -17.93 -10.81 4.37
N LEU A 127 -18.66 -9.72 4.55
CA LEU A 127 -19.76 -9.60 5.52
C LEU A 127 -21.15 -9.78 4.91
N ARG A 128 -21.23 -9.88 3.57
CA ARG A 128 -22.43 -9.80 2.73
C ARG A 128 -23.00 -8.39 2.61
N GLU A 129 -23.49 -8.07 1.42
CA GLU A 129 -24.07 -6.76 1.06
C GLU A 129 -25.18 -6.29 2.02
N ASN A 130 -26.06 -7.20 2.45
CA ASN A 130 -27.16 -6.84 3.33
C ASN A 130 -26.66 -6.34 4.70
N TYR A 131 -25.58 -6.94 5.21
CA TYR A 131 -25.00 -6.50 6.49
C TYR A 131 -24.31 -5.14 6.34
N THR A 132 -23.49 -4.96 5.30
CA THR A 132 -22.76 -3.70 5.07
C THR A 132 -23.71 -2.53 4.84
N ARG A 133 -24.78 -2.74 4.06
CA ARG A 133 -25.82 -1.72 3.82
C ARG A 133 -26.56 -1.35 5.10
N ARG A 134 -27.01 -2.34 5.88
CA ARG A 134 -27.70 -2.09 7.16
C ARG A 134 -26.83 -1.34 8.17
N ARG A 135 -25.51 -1.53 8.10
CA ARG A 135 -24.53 -0.85 8.95
C ARG A 135 -24.04 0.49 8.37
N GLY A 136 -24.52 0.90 7.19
CA GLY A 136 -24.13 2.16 6.56
C GLY A 136 -22.65 2.22 6.20
N LEU A 137 -22.03 1.08 5.86
CA LEU A 137 -20.61 1.01 5.50
C LEU A 137 -20.34 1.33 4.02
N GLU A 138 -21.39 1.40 3.20
CA GLU A 138 -21.26 1.69 1.77
C GLU A 138 -20.91 3.18 1.55
N PRO A 139 -19.86 3.50 0.77
CA PRO A 139 -19.55 4.88 0.40
C PRO A 139 -20.68 5.51 -0.43
N SER A 140 -20.80 6.83 -0.35
CA SER A 140 -21.69 7.59 -1.24
C SER A 140 -21.30 7.36 -2.71
N THR A 141 -22.29 7.12 -3.57
CA THR A 141 -22.06 6.93 -5.01
C THR A 141 -21.66 8.22 -5.74
N LYS A 142 -21.96 9.38 -5.14
CA LYS A 142 -21.65 10.71 -5.68
C LYS A 142 -21.35 11.70 -4.57
N GLY A 143 -20.46 12.64 -4.87
CA GLY A 143 -20.16 13.78 -4.02
C GLY A 143 -19.42 13.41 -2.73
N TYR A 144 -19.54 14.29 -1.74
CA TYR A 144 -18.91 14.13 -0.43
C TYR A 144 -19.88 13.49 0.58
N SER A 145 -19.31 12.81 1.57
CA SER A 145 -20.07 12.26 2.70
C SER A 145 -19.98 13.21 3.90
N ASN A 146 -21.12 13.47 4.54
CA ASN A 146 -21.20 14.22 5.80
C ASN A 146 -21.11 13.29 7.04
N SER A 147 -20.59 12.06 6.86
CA SER A 147 -20.58 11.04 7.91
C SER A 147 -19.43 11.19 8.91
N TYR A 148 -18.51 12.14 8.70
CA TYR A 148 -17.43 12.40 9.65
C TYR A 148 -18.02 12.89 10.98
N ASN A 149 -17.60 12.26 12.07
CA ASN A 149 -17.97 12.63 13.43
C ASN A 149 -16.73 12.57 14.32
N GLU A 150 -16.34 13.73 14.86
CA GLU A 150 -15.13 13.91 15.66
C GLU A 150 -15.17 13.21 17.03
N ILE A 151 -16.36 12.81 17.49
CA ILE A 151 -16.56 12.14 18.79
C ILE A 151 -16.34 10.63 18.69
N ILE A 152 -16.32 10.07 17.47
CA ILE A 152 -16.09 8.64 17.27
C ILE A 152 -14.62 8.32 17.52
N ASP A 153 -14.35 7.33 18.37
CA ASP A 153 -13.01 6.78 18.57
C ASP A 153 -12.58 5.94 17.35
N PRO A 154 -11.55 6.35 16.59
CA PRO A 154 -11.06 5.62 15.43
C PRO A 154 -10.05 4.51 15.80
N SER A 155 -9.79 4.29 17.10
CA SER A 155 -8.79 3.34 17.56
C SER A 155 -9.17 1.90 17.22
N VAL A 156 -8.17 1.09 16.89
CA VAL A 156 -8.36 -0.33 16.67
C VAL A 156 -8.60 -1.02 18.02
N SER A 157 -9.72 -1.75 18.14
CA SER A 157 -10.01 -2.50 19.37
C SER A 157 -9.03 -3.66 19.57
N ASN A 158 -8.70 -3.97 20.83
CA ASN A 158 -7.79 -5.06 21.16
C ASN A 158 -8.31 -6.43 20.68
N SER A 159 -9.64 -6.64 20.72
CA SER A 159 -10.27 -7.84 20.21
C SER A 159 -10.06 -8.00 18.69
N PHE A 160 -10.21 -6.92 17.93
CA PHE A 160 -9.92 -6.93 16.49
C PHE A 160 -8.43 -7.18 16.22
N ALA A 161 -7.54 -6.48 16.92
CA ALA A 161 -6.09 -6.63 16.77
C ALA A 161 -5.61 -8.07 17.03
N THR A 162 -6.27 -8.78 17.95
CA THR A 162 -5.97 -10.18 18.27
C THR A 162 -6.56 -11.15 17.25
N ALA A 163 -7.77 -10.88 16.74
CA ALA A 163 -8.48 -11.78 15.83
C ALA A 163 -8.01 -11.71 14.37
N VAL A 164 -7.41 -10.58 13.94
CA VAL A 164 -7.10 -10.34 12.53
C VAL A 164 -6.04 -11.28 11.96
N LEU A 165 -5.03 -11.69 12.75
CA LEU A 165 -3.96 -12.56 12.26
C LEU A 165 -4.46 -14.00 12.01
N PRO A 166 -5.17 -14.67 12.95
CA PRO A 166 -5.80 -15.96 12.66
C PRO A 166 -6.75 -15.91 11.46
N PHE A 167 -7.52 -14.83 11.35
CA PHE A 167 -8.43 -14.63 10.21
C PHE A 167 -7.66 -14.50 8.88
N ALA A 168 -6.58 -13.72 8.83
CA ALA A 168 -5.74 -13.62 7.64
C ALA A 168 -5.10 -14.96 7.26
N ASN A 169 -4.58 -15.71 8.25
CA ASN A 169 -4.01 -17.04 8.03
C ASN A 169 -5.03 -18.03 7.48
N PHE A 170 -6.30 -17.92 7.87
CA PHE A 170 -7.38 -18.74 7.32
C PHE A 170 -7.68 -18.45 5.85
N MET A 171 -7.47 -17.21 5.38
CA MET A 171 -7.74 -16.81 3.99
C MET A 171 -6.59 -17.12 3.02
N ILE A 172 -5.40 -17.44 3.54
CA ILE A 172 -4.20 -17.66 2.73
C ILE A 172 -4.20 -19.11 2.22
N SER A 173 -3.95 -19.30 0.91
CA SER A 173 -3.68 -20.62 0.36
C SER A 173 -2.24 -21.06 0.66
N ASP A 174 -2.08 -22.36 0.90
CA ASP A 174 -0.81 -23.08 1.00
C ASP A 174 -0.06 -23.18 -0.34
N THR A 175 -0.72 -22.90 -1.46
CA THR A 175 -0.13 -23.01 -2.80
C THR A 175 0.03 -21.64 -3.46
N ILE A 176 1.23 -21.37 -3.97
CA ILE A 176 1.50 -20.21 -4.83
C ILE A 176 1.63 -20.71 -6.26
N ARG A 177 0.74 -20.25 -7.15
CA ARG A 177 0.76 -20.60 -8.56
C ARG A 177 1.38 -19.45 -9.35
N PHE A 178 2.53 -19.71 -9.98
CA PHE A 178 3.10 -18.80 -10.96
C PHE A 178 2.38 -19.02 -12.30
N VAL A 179 1.75 -17.97 -12.81
CA VAL A 179 1.16 -17.99 -14.15
C VAL A 179 2.19 -17.38 -15.09
N LYS A 180 2.74 -18.18 -16.01
CA LYS A 180 3.48 -17.63 -17.15
C LYS A 180 2.46 -16.97 -18.06
N THR A 181 2.64 -15.67 -18.29
CA THR A 181 1.88 -14.89 -19.27
C THR A 181 2.66 -14.79 -20.57
#